data_AF-E4ZB52-F1
#
_entry.id   AF-E4ZB52-F1
#
_cell.length_a   1.000
_cell.length_b   1.000
_cell.length_c   1.000
_cell.angle_alpha   90.00
_cell.angle_beta   90.00
_cell.angle_gamma   90.00
#
_symmetry.space_group_name_H-M   'P 1'
#
loop_
_entity.id
_entity.type
_entity.pdbx_description
1 polymer ?
#
loop_
_entity_poly.entity_id
_entity_poly.type
_entity_poly.pdbx_seq_one_letter_code
_entity_poly.pdbx_strand_id
1 'polypeptide(L)' 'MQNYRELRCKYCGRLLAKGSGSVQIKCARCKNINSFSN' A
#
# COMPACT_ATOMS: atom_id res chain seq x y z
N MET A 1 17.07 -9.41 -8.84
CA MET A 1 16.16 -9.34 -7.67
C MET A 1 15.37 -8.05 -7.77
N GLN A 2 14.05 -8.10 -8.03
CA GLN A 2 13.22 -6.89 -7.99
C GLN A 2 12.98 -6.51 -6.54
N ASN A 3 13.43 -5.33 -6.12
CA ASN A 3 13.16 -4.78 -4.80
C ASN A 3 11.69 -4.34 -4.74
N TYR A 4 10.79 -5.25 -4.38
CA TYR A 4 9.37 -4.92 -4.20
C TYR A 4 9.21 -4.02 -2.98
N ARG A 5 8.67 -2.82 -3.17
CA ARG A 5 8.36 -1.89 -2.09
C ARG A 5 7.13 -2.40 -1.33
N GLU A 6 7.18 -2.34 -0.01
CA GLU A 6 6.03 -2.61 0.83
C GLU A 6 5.07 -1.42 0.83
N LEU A 7 3.86 -1.62 0.32
CA LEU A 7 2.80 -0.62 0.34
C LEU A 7 1.98 -0.83 1.61
N ARG A 8 2.15 0.07 2.58
CA ARG A 8 1.55 -0.02 3.92
C ARG A 8 0.53 1.08 4.14
N CYS A 9 -0.54 0.76 4.87
CA CYS A 9 -1.56 1.73 5.23
C CYS A 9 -0.96 2.86 6.08
N LYS A 10 -1.19 4.13 5.69
CA LYS A 10 -0.68 5.32 6.40
C LYS A 10 -1.18 5.42 7.85
N TYR A 11 -2.35 4.85 8.14
CA TYR A 11 -3.01 4.99 9.44
C TYR A 11 -2.70 3.86 10.42
N CYS A 12 -2.61 2.61 9.96
CA CYS A 12 -2.41 1.45 10.84
C CYS A 12 -1.15 0.64 10.56
N GLY A 13 -0.33 1.04 9.58
CA GLY A 13 0.91 0.35 9.20
C GLY A 13 0.71 -1.04 8.58
N ARG A 14 -0.54 -1.51 8.44
CA ARG A 14 -0.87 -2.82 7.86
C ARG A 14 -0.34 -2.89 6.42
N LEU A 15 0.34 -3.99 6.10
CA LEU A 15 0.77 -4.30 4.74
C LEU A 15 -0.47 -4.50 3.86
N LEU A 16 -0.51 -3.77 2.74
CA LEU A 16 -1.59 -3.83 1.76
C LEU A 16 -1.16 -4.59 0.50
N ALA A 17 0.06 -4.35 0.02
CA ALA A 17 0.64 -5.04 -1.11
C ALA A 17 2.18 -4.96 -1.10
N LYS A 18 2.84 -5.77 -1.92
CA LYS A 18 4.26 -5.64 -2.25
C LYS A 18 4.38 -5.46 -3.76
N GLY A 19 5.04 -4.39 -4.20
CA GLY A 19 5.10 -4.07 -5.62
C GLY A 19 5.67 -2.70 -5.90
N SER A 20 5.61 -2.32 -7.17
CA SER A 20 6.01 -1.01 -7.69
C SER A 20 4.97 -0.56 -8.72
N GLY A 21 4.64 0.73 -8.74
CA GLY A 21 3.65 1.30 -9.66
C GLY A 21 2.63 2.19 -8.94
N SER A 22 1.73 2.78 -9.74
CA SER A 22 0.67 3.65 -9.24
C SER A 22 -0.59 2.85 -8.94
N VAL A 23 -0.92 2.69 -7.66
CA VAL A 23 -2.06 1.89 -7.19
C VAL A 23 -2.78 2.57 -6.03
N GLN A 24 -4.10 2.46 -5.99
CA GLN A 24 -4.92 2.86 -4.86
C GLN A 24 -5.49 1.61 -4.18
N ILE A 25 -5.21 1.44 -2.88
CA ILE A 25 -5.63 0.26 -2.11
C ILE A 25 -6.43 0.71 -0.89
N LYS A 26 -7.67 0.23 -0.80
CA LYS A 26 -8.49 0.40 0.40
C LYS A 26 -7.97 -0.48 1.53
N CYS A 27 -7.69 0.12 2.68
CA CYS A 27 -7.36 -0.66 3.87
C CYS A 27 -8.62 -1.29 4.45
N ALA A 28 -8.67 -2.62 4.57
CA ALA A 28 -9.81 -3.32 5.15
C ALA A 28 -10.11 -2.94 6.62
N ARG A 29 -9.08 -2.56 7.39
CA ARG A 29 -9.23 -2.13 8.80
C ARG A 29 -9.67 -0.67 8.91
N CYS A 30 -8.89 0.24 8.34
CA CYS A 30 -9.15 1.69 8.47
C CYS A 30 -10.24 2.19 7.54
N LYS A 31 -10.66 1.39 6.55
CA LYS A 31 -11.57 1.76 5.45
C LYS A 31 -11.10 2.94 4.58
N ASN A 32 -9.93 3.52 4.87
CA ASN A 32 -9.29 4.57 4.09
C ASN A 32 -8.65 4.05 2.79
N ILE A 33 -8.69 4.86 1.73
CA ILE A 33 -7.99 4.60 0.46
C ILE A 33 -6.56 5.12 0.56
N ASN A 34 -5.59 4.24 0.36
CA ASN A 34 -4.17 4.58 0.35
C ASN A 34 -3.69 4.62 -1.10
N SER A 35 -3.23 5.79 -1.53
CA SER A 35 -2.69 6.00 -2.87
C SER A 35 -1.18 5.88 -2.81
N PHE A 36 -0.63 4.97 -3.61
CA PHE A 36 0.80 4.78 -3.80
C PHE A 36 1.13 5.12 -5.24
N SER A 37 2.13 5.97 -5.44
CA SER A 37 2.73 6.27 -6.74
C SER A 37 4.23 6.06 -6.60
N ASN A 38 4.87 5.61 -7.70
CA ASN A 38 6.32 5.46 -7.73
C ASN A 38 7.02 6.81 -7.68
#